data_AF-C5TD20-F1
#
_entry.id   AF-C5TD20-F1
#
_cell.length_a   1.000
_cell.length_b   1.000
_cell.length_c   1.000
_cell.angle_alpha   90.00
_cell.angle_beta   90.00
_cell.angle_gamma   90.00
#
_symmetry.space_group_name_H-M   'P 1'
#
loop_
_entity.id
_entity.type
_entity.pdbx_description
1 polymer ?
#
loop_
_entity_poly.entity_id
_entity_poly.type
_entity_poly.pdbx_seq_one_letter_code
_entity_poly.pdbx_strand_id
1 'polypeptide(L)'
;RLRVATAKARCSEAALAVAEFAHAIHGAIGFTEEYDLQLFTRRLHAWRQTAGSESYWHGVAGEALLQHQGPMLDIVRRITDVESVL
;
A
#
# COMPACT_ATOMS: atom_id res chain seq x y z
N ARG A 1 10.67 9.73 -5.66
CA ARG A 1 10.38 8.31 -5.33
C ARG A 1 9.66 8.13 -4.00
N LEU A 2 9.87 9.00 -3.01
CA LEU A 2 9.22 8.94 -1.70
C LEU A 2 7.70 8.69 -1.75
N ARG A 3 6.93 9.47 -2.52
CA ARG A 3 5.46 9.24 -2.71
C ARG A 3 5.12 7.83 -3.16
N VAL A 4 5.84 7.30 -4.16
CA VAL A 4 5.64 5.95 -4.68
C VAL A 4 5.99 4.91 -3.63
N ALA A 5 7.09 5.10 -2.91
CA ALA A 5 7.52 4.20 -1.83
C ALA A 5 6.46 4.13 -0.71
N THR A 6 6.01 5.30 -0.23
CA THR A 6 4.96 5.39 0.79
C THR A 6 3.65 4.76 0.32
N ALA A 7 3.19 5.09 -0.89
CA ALA A 7 1.96 4.53 -1.44
C ALA A 7 2.03 3.01 -1.62
N LYS A 8 3.10 2.51 -2.25
CA LYS A 8 3.25 1.07 -2.49
C LYS A 8 3.37 0.30 -1.18
N ALA A 9 4.13 0.79 -0.20
CA ALA A 9 4.22 0.14 1.11
C ALA A 9 2.85 0.11 1.81
N ARG A 10 2.17 1.26 1.95
CA ARG A 10 0.87 1.32 2.62
C ARG A 10 -0.19 0.46 1.96
N CYS A 11 -0.30 0.48 0.63
CA CYS A 11 -1.26 -0.35 -0.08
C CYS A 11 -0.93 -1.85 0.04
N SER A 12 0.34 -2.23 0.07
CA SER A 12 0.77 -3.64 0.18
C SER A 12 0.47 -4.23 1.56
N GLU A 13 0.57 -3.42 2.60
CA GLU A 13 0.14 -3.81 3.96
C GLU A 13 -1.38 -3.91 4.05
N ALA A 14 -2.10 -2.89 3.57
CA ALA A 14 -3.55 -2.86 3.62
C ALA A 14 -4.19 -4.01 2.83
N ALA A 15 -3.54 -4.48 1.76
CA ALA A 15 -4.02 -5.56 0.92
C ALA A 15 -4.38 -6.84 1.69
N LEU A 16 -3.58 -7.19 2.72
CA LEU A 16 -3.84 -8.39 3.53
C LEU A 16 -5.09 -8.21 4.39
N ALA A 17 -5.14 -7.13 5.17
CA ALA A 17 -6.27 -6.84 6.05
C ALA A 17 -7.59 -6.65 5.28
N VAL A 18 -7.54 -5.97 4.13
CA VAL A 18 -8.73 -5.78 3.27
C VAL A 18 -9.21 -7.12 2.71
N ALA A 19 -8.31 -8.00 2.26
CA ALA A 19 -8.69 -9.33 1.78
C ALA A 19 -9.33 -10.17 2.91
N GLU A 20 -8.75 -10.16 4.10
CA GLU A 20 -9.27 -10.89 5.27
C GLU A 20 -10.66 -10.38 5.68
N PHE A 21 -10.84 -9.07 5.84
CA PHE A 21 -12.13 -8.51 6.20
C PHE A 21 -13.19 -8.74 5.14
N ALA A 22 -12.82 -8.64 3.86
CA ALA A 22 -13.77 -8.90 2.79
C ALA A 22 -14.27 -10.35 2.86
N HIS A 23 -13.39 -11.34 3.05
CA HIS A 23 -13.82 -12.74 3.20
C HIS A 23 -14.63 -12.98 4.48
N ALA A 24 -14.28 -12.32 5.59
CA ALA A 24 -15.03 -12.42 6.83
C ALA A 24 -16.47 -11.88 6.70
N ILE A 25 -16.66 -10.77 5.98
CA ILE A 25 -17.98 -10.16 5.75
C ILE A 25 -18.86 -11.04 4.86
N HIS A 26 -18.30 -11.61 3.78
CA HIS A 26 -19.07 -12.36 2.80
C HIS A 26 -19.24 -13.84 3.21
N GLY A 27 -18.37 -14.39 4.06
CA GLY A 27 -18.43 -15.79 4.46
C GLY A 27 -18.14 -16.73 3.29
N ALA A 28 -18.80 -17.89 3.27
CA ALA A 28 -18.51 -18.95 2.30
C ALA A 28 -18.64 -18.51 0.83
N ILE A 29 -19.65 -17.67 0.50
CA ILE A 29 -19.85 -17.18 -0.87
C ILE A 29 -18.66 -16.35 -1.38
N GLY A 30 -17.87 -15.75 -0.47
CA GLY A 30 -16.65 -15.02 -0.82
C GLY A 30 -15.57 -15.88 -1.48
N PHE A 31 -15.65 -17.20 -1.31
CA PHE A 31 -14.69 -18.17 -1.86
C PHE A 31 -15.18 -18.86 -3.14
N THR A 32 -16.43 -18.67 -3.53
CA THR A 32 -17.04 -19.40 -4.66
C THR A 32 -17.04 -18.57 -5.94
N GLU A 33 -17.48 -19.16 -7.06
CA GLU A 33 -17.49 -18.47 -8.38
C GLU A 33 -18.71 -17.54 -8.54
N GLU A 34 -19.72 -17.70 -7.69
CA GLU A 34 -20.94 -16.88 -7.65
C GLU A 34 -20.66 -15.44 -7.17
N TYR A 35 -19.49 -15.19 -6.55
CA TYR A 35 -19.06 -13.87 -6.14
C TYR A 35 -17.57 -13.66 -6.39
N ASP A 36 -17.23 -12.67 -7.22
CA ASP A 36 -15.87 -12.44 -7.73
C ASP A 36 -14.82 -12.01 -6.69
N LEU A 37 -15.16 -12.00 -5.39
CA LEU A 37 -14.26 -11.57 -4.32
C LEU A 37 -12.90 -12.27 -4.37
N GLN A 38 -12.88 -13.59 -4.56
CA GLN A 38 -11.64 -14.37 -4.64
C GLN A 38 -10.71 -13.90 -5.78
N LEU A 39 -11.25 -13.40 -6.90
CA LEU A 39 -10.45 -12.89 -8.01
C LEU A 39 -9.70 -11.62 -7.60
N PHE A 40 -10.36 -10.72 -6.88
CA PHE A 40 -9.77 -9.48 -6.40
C PHE A 40 -8.76 -9.74 -5.28
N THR A 41 -9.08 -10.57 -4.29
CA THR A 41 -8.17 -10.84 -3.16
C THR A 41 -6.91 -11.57 -3.62
N ARG A 42 -7.01 -12.51 -4.57
CA ARG A 42 -5.83 -13.16 -5.18
C ARG A 42 -4.93 -12.17 -5.90
N ARG A 43 -5.51 -11.20 -6.64
CA ARG A 43 -4.74 -10.12 -7.27
C ARG A 43 -4.08 -9.21 -6.24
N LEU A 44 -4.75 -8.86 -5.15
CA LEU A 44 -4.16 -8.09 -4.05
C LEU A 44 -2.95 -8.82 -3.44
N HIS A 45 -3.05 -10.13 -3.19
CA HIS A 45 -1.92 -10.95 -2.70
C HIS A 45 -0.74 -11.04 -3.67
N ALA A 46 -1.01 -11.08 -4.97
CA ALA A 46 0.04 -11.01 -5.97
C ALA A 46 0.68 -9.62 -5.98
N TRP A 47 -0.12 -8.57 -6.13
CA TRP A 47 0.36 -7.21 -6.31
C TRP A 47 1.16 -6.65 -5.13
N ARG A 48 0.81 -7.03 -3.89
CA ARG A 48 1.59 -6.64 -2.72
C ARG A 48 3.05 -7.10 -2.79
N GLN A 49 3.32 -8.24 -3.43
CA GLN A 49 4.68 -8.78 -3.60
C GLN A 49 5.34 -8.32 -4.92
N THR A 50 4.55 -7.97 -5.93
CA THR A 50 5.09 -7.47 -7.20
C THR A 50 5.74 -6.09 -7.04
N ALA A 51 6.79 -5.83 -7.83
CA ALA A 51 7.52 -4.56 -7.85
C ALA A 51 8.05 -4.14 -6.47
N GLY A 52 8.41 -5.10 -5.61
CA GLY A 52 8.94 -4.87 -4.27
C GLY A 52 7.87 -4.95 -3.17
N SER A 53 8.23 -5.60 -2.08
CA SER A 53 7.41 -5.72 -0.87
C SER A 53 7.34 -4.41 -0.09
N GLU A 54 6.41 -4.34 0.87
CA GLU A 54 6.31 -3.26 1.85
C GLU A 54 7.65 -2.96 2.53
N SER A 55 8.41 -3.98 2.94
CA SER A 55 9.71 -3.81 3.60
C SER A 55 10.74 -3.16 2.69
N TYR A 56 10.78 -3.54 1.41
CA TYR A 56 11.67 -2.90 0.44
C TYR A 56 11.33 -1.41 0.30
N TRP A 57 10.06 -1.08 0.13
CA TRP A 57 9.63 0.31 -0.05
C TRP A 57 9.75 1.14 1.23
N HIS A 58 9.58 0.53 2.41
CA HIS A 58 9.94 1.16 3.69
C HIS A 58 11.43 1.49 3.77
N GLY A 59 12.31 0.60 3.29
CA GLY A 59 13.74 0.90 3.19
C GLY A 59 14.02 2.13 2.31
N VAL A 60 13.37 2.20 1.14
CA VAL A 60 13.49 3.36 0.23
C VAL A 60 13.00 4.66 0.88
N ALA A 61 11.88 4.61 1.61
CA ALA A 61 11.36 5.78 2.32
C ALA A 61 12.25 6.18 3.50
N GLY A 62 12.80 5.20 4.23
CA GLY A 62 13.74 5.41 5.33
C GLY A 62 15.04 6.05 4.88
N GLU A 63 15.60 5.60 3.75
CA GLU A 63 16.79 6.22 3.16
C GLU A 63 16.53 7.70 2.81
N ALA A 64 15.37 7.99 2.22
CA ALA A 64 14.99 9.37 1.90
C ALA A 64 14.85 10.26 3.16
N LEU A 65 14.44 9.68 4.29
CA LEU A 65 14.41 10.36 5.58
C LEU A 65 15.82 10.60 6.13
N LEU A 66 16.70 9.60 6.09
CA LEU A 66 18.08 9.71 6.58
C LEU A 66 18.91 10.73 5.79
N GLN A 67 18.63 10.89 4.49
CA GLN A 67 19.28 11.88 3.63
C GLN A 67 18.71 13.30 3.78
N HIS A 68 17.55 13.46 4.43
CA HIS A 68 16.91 14.75 4.54
C HIS A 68 17.53 15.61 5.64
N GLN A 69 17.92 16.83 5.28
CA GLN A 69 18.32 17.85 6.24
C GLN A 69 17.13 18.77 6.50
N GLY A 70 16.56 18.67 7.70
CA GLY A 70 15.41 19.47 8.10
C GLY A 70 14.48 18.73 9.07
N PRO A 71 13.40 19.38 9.51
CA PRO A 71 12.37 18.75 10.32
C PRO A 71 11.69 17.58 9.60
N MET A 72 11.39 16.50 10.33
CA MET A 72 10.67 15.35 9.74
C MET A 72 9.32 15.71 9.09
N LEU A 73 8.70 16.80 9.55
CA LEU A 73 7.43 17.28 9.01
C LEU A 73 7.52 17.61 7.52
N ASP A 74 8.70 18.01 7.02
CA ASP A 74 8.89 18.32 5.60
C ASP A 74 8.79 17.06 4.73
N ILE A 75 9.26 15.91 5.23
CA ILE A 75 9.07 14.61 4.57
C ILE A 75 7.59 14.24 4.53
N VAL A 76 6.85 14.46 5.61
CA VAL A 76 5.41 14.21 5.69
C VAL A 76 4.65 15.10 4.70
N ARG A 77 4.96 16.39 4.66
CA ARG A 77 4.38 17.32 3.67
C ARG A 77 4.66 16.89 2.23
N ARG A 78 5.89 16.44 1.93
CA ARG A 78 6.23 15.95 0.59
C ARG A 78 5.43 14.72 0.15
N ILE A 79 4.95 13.88 1.08
CA ILE A 79 4.08 12.74 0.74
C ILE A 79 2.61 13.10 0.63
N THR A 80 2.12 14.09 1.38
CA THR A 80 0.70 14.44 1.44
C THR A 80 0.29 15.59 0.53
N ASP A 81 1.17 16.55 0.32
CA ASP A 81 0.78 17.82 -0.30
C ASP A 81 0.60 17.63 -1.80
N VAL A 82 -0.56 18.02 -2.31
CA VAL A 82 -0.79 18.10 -3.75
C VAL A 82 -0.43 19.52 -4.14
N GLU A 83 0.55 19.71 -5.02
CA GLU A 83 0.82 21.04 -5.59
C GLU A 83 -0.44 21.46 -6.34
N SER A 84 -1.18 22.41 -5.76
CA SER A 84 -2.30 23.04 -6.43
C SER A 84 -1.72 23.92 -7.53
N VAL A 85 -1.73 23.39 -8.75
CA VAL A 85 -1.48 24.19 -9.95
C VAL A 85 -2.63 25.17 -10.09
N LEU A 86 -2.37 26.45 -9.80
CA LEU A 86 -3.16 27.60 -10.25
C LEU A 86 -2.49 28.20 -11.48
#